data_AF-A0A6S4N6D6-F1
#
_entry.id   AF-A0A6S4N6D6-F1
#
_cell.length_a   1.000
_cell.length_b   1.000
_cell.length_c   1.000
_cell.angle_alpha   90.00
_cell.angle_beta   90.00
_cell.angle_gamma   90.00
#
_symmetry.space_group_name_H-M   'P 1'
#
loop_
_entity.id
_entity.type
_entity.pdbx_description
1 polymer ?
#
loop_
_entity_poly.entity_id
_entity_poly.type
_entity_poly.pdbx_seq_one_letter_code
_entity_poly.pdbx_strand_id
1 'polypeptide(L)'
;MRAVTQPTFTAKLDGPTKKNISDIEEGYSIVEAYLGHRAYVAADHLTIADISLGSTFSALVWIHPLDPNMFPKSAAWFERLSTESYFKEINAPGVAFLARSLRHFWR
;
A
#
# COMPACT_ATOMS: atom_id res chain seq x y z
N MET A 1 5.71 -6.46 0.54
CA MET A 1 6.66 -5.62 1.31
C MET A 1 8.06 -6.22 1.50
N ARG A 2 8.23 -7.45 2.02
CA ARG A 2 9.57 -8.05 2.26
C ARG A 2 10.48 -8.05 1.03
N ALA A 3 9.93 -8.39 -0.13
CA ALA A 3 10.66 -8.46 -1.40
C ALA A 3 11.29 -7.11 -1.83
N VAL A 4 10.76 -5.98 -1.37
CA VAL A 4 11.29 -4.63 -1.66
C VAL A 4 12.23 -4.16 -0.56
N THR A 5 11.79 -4.29 0.69
CA THR A 5 12.48 -3.73 1.86
C THR A 5 13.75 -4.51 2.22
N GLN A 6 13.71 -5.84 2.21
CA GLN A 6 14.85 -6.66 2.62
C GLN A 6 16.08 -6.40 1.72
N PRO A 7 15.99 -6.47 0.37
CA PRO A 7 17.15 -6.22 -0.48
C PRO A 7 17.62 -4.76 -0.42
N THR A 8 16.71 -3.80 -0.20
CA THR A 8 17.08 -2.40 0.01
C THR A 8 18.01 -2.26 1.23
N PHE A 9 17.69 -2.93 2.34
CA PHE A 9 18.48 -2.84 3.58
C PHE A 9 19.73 -3.73 3.57
N THR A 10 19.71 -4.89 2.90
CA THR A 10 20.82 -5.85 2.93
C THR A 10 21.74 -5.81 1.71
N ALA A 11 21.24 -5.38 0.56
CA ALA A 11 21.91 -5.52 -0.74
C ALA A 11 22.02 -4.21 -1.56
N LYS A 12 21.77 -3.04 -0.94
CA LYS A 12 21.91 -1.70 -1.55
C LYS A 12 21.24 -1.58 -2.93
N LEU A 13 19.97 -1.95 -3.03
CA LEU A 13 19.16 -1.50 -4.16
C LEU A 13 18.96 0.02 -4.09
N ASP A 14 19.02 0.67 -5.24
CA ASP A 14 18.80 2.10 -5.47
C ASP A 14 17.32 2.45 -5.71
N GLY A 15 16.45 1.43 -5.85
CA GLY A 15 15.01 1.61 -6.01
C GLY A 15 14.24 0.29 -6.19
N PRO A 16 12.91 0.37 -6.38
CA PRO A 16 12.12 -0.80 -6.74
C PRO A 16 12.47 -1.28 -8.15
N THR A 17 12.66 -2.60 -8.30
CA THR A 17 12.90 -3.20 -9.62
C THR A 17 11.61 -3.25 -10.45
N LYS A 18 11.72 -3.46 -11.77
CA LYS A 18 10.54 -3.68 -12.64
C LYS A 18 9.65 -4.81 -12.15
N LYS A 19 10.24 -5.90 -11.64
CA LYS A 19 9.48 -7.00 -11.04
C LYS A 19 8.73 -6.54 -9.79
N ASN A 20 9.36 -5.74 -8.93
CA ASN A 20 8.66 -5.21 -7.76
C ASN A 20 7.46 -4.34 -8.14
N ILE A 21 7.60 -3.48 -9.14
CA ILE A 21 6.49 -2.65 -9.63
C ILE A 21 5.36 -3.53 -10.17
N SER A 22 5.68 -4.52 -11.01
CA SER A 22 4.69 -5.47 -11.53
C SER A 22 3.98 -6.25 -10.42
N ASP A 23 4.70 -6.71 -9.41
CA ASP A 23 4.12 -7.43 -8.26
C ASP A 23 3.20 -6.50 -7.43
N ILE A 24 3.50 -5.20 -7.37
CA ILE A 24 2.66 -4.20 -6.70
C ILE A 24 1.37 -3.95 -7.48
N GLU A 25 1.46 -3.78 -8.80
CA GLU A 25 0.30 -3.60 -9.67
C GLU A 25 -0.62 -4.83 -9.66
N GLU A 26 -0.05 -6.04 -9.63
CA GLU A 26 -0.80 -7.27 -9.42
C GLU A 26 -1.53 -7.24 -8.06
N GLY A 27 -0.83 -6.81 -7.00
CA GLY A 27 -1.44 -6.59 -5.69
C GLY A 27 -2.64 -5.63 -5.74
N TYR A 28 -2.52 -4.50 -6.45
CA TYR A 28 -3.63 -3.57 -6.64
C TYR A 28 -4.81 -4.21 -7.36
N SER A 29 -4.55 -5.01 -8.40
CA SER A 29 -5.60 -5.73 -9.12
C SER A 29 -6.36 -6.72 -8.23
N ILE A 30 -5.69 -7.36 -7.27
CA ILE A 30 -6.30 -8.29 -6.30
C ILE A 30 -7.20 -7.52 -5.33
N VAL A 31 -6.74 -6.37 -4.81
CA VAL A 31 -7.58 -5.52 -3.93
C VAL A 31 -8.81 -5.02 -4.67
N GLU A 32 -8.65 -4.58 -5.92
CA GLU A 32 -9.74 -4.14 -6.79
C GLU A 32 -10.79 -5.25 -6.98
N ALA A 33 -10.33 -6.49 -7.16
CA ALA A 33 -11.19 -7.66 -7.29
C ALA A 33 -11.91 -8.02 -5.97
N TYR A 34 -11.22 -7.98 -4.82
CA TYR A 34 -11.82 -8.26 -3.51
C TYR A 34 -12.90 -7.27 -3.11
N LEU A 35 -12.69 -5.99 -3.45
CA LEU A 35 -13.69 -4.95 -3.24
C LEU A 35 -14.94 -5.25 -4.08
N GLY A 36 -14.80 -5.65 -5.35
CA GLY A 36 -15.93 -6.11 -6.15
C GLY A 36 -17.03 -5.05 -6.24
N HIS A 37 -18.16 -5.26 -5.55
CA HIS A 37 -19.27 -4.29 -5.42
C HIS A 37 -19.42 -3.69 -4.00
N ARG A 38 -18.50 -4.03 -3.09
CA ARG A 38 -18.52 -3.66 -1.67
C ARG A 38 -17.59 -2.49 -1.40
N ALA A 39 -17.85 -1.79 -0.30
CA ALA A 39 -17.01 -0.69 0.17
C ALA A 39 -15.74 -1.17 0.88
N TYR A 40 -15.77 -2.35 1.51
CA TYR A 40 -14.68 -2.92 2.29
C TYR A 40 -14.30 -4.30 1.77
N VAL A 41 -13.07 -4.75 2.06
CA VAL A 41 -12.45 -5.87 1.34
C VAL A 41 -13.05 -7.23 1.67
N ALA A 42 -13.64 -7.38 2.86
CA ALA A 42 -14.15 -8.66 3.37
C ALA A 42 -15.66 -8.67 3.64
N ALA A 43 -16.25 -7.52 3.94
CA ALA A 43 -17.66 -7.38 4.36
C ALA A 43 -18.25 -6.04 3.89
N ASP A 44 -19.52 -5.79 4.21
CA ASP A 44 -20.19 -4.51 3.90
C ASP A 44 -19.88 -3.39 4.92
N HIS A 45 -19.00 -3.68 5.89
CA HIS A 45 -18.53 -2.76 6.92
C HIS A 45 -17.03 -2.96 7.15
N LEU A 46 -16.41 -1.99 7.83
CA LEU A 46 -14.99 -2.02 8.19
C LEU A 46 -14.67 -3.24 9.05
N THR A 47 -13.59 -3.95 8.71
CA THR A 47 -13.07 -5.07 9.50
C THR A 47 -11.57 -4.94 9.75
N ILE A 48 -11.00 -5.83 10.58
CA ILE A 48 -9.54 -5.94 10.74
C ILE A 48 -8.81 -6.27 9.43
N ALA A 49 -9.50 -6.84 8.44
CA ALA A 49 -8.92 -7.11 7.12
C ALA A 49 -8.56 -5.80 6.40
N ASP A 50 -9.43 -4.79 6.48
CA ASP A 50 -9.19 -3.47 5.90
C ASP A 50 -8.03 -2.75 6.58
N ILE A 51 -7.92 -2.86 7.91
CA ILE A 51 -6.83 -2.24 8.69
C ILE A 51 -5.48 -2.90 8.34
N SER A 52 -5.43 -4.23 8.36
CA SER A 52 -4.24 -5.00 8.02
C SER A 52 -3.78 -4.75 6.59
N LEU A 53 -4.71 -4.86 5.63
CA LEU A 53 -4.40 -4.66 4.22
C LEU A 53 -4.09 -3.20 3.92
N GLY A 54 -4.89 -2.26 4.43
CA GLY A 54 -4.69 -0.82 4.27
C GLY A 54 -3.32 -0.36 4.75
N SER A 55 -2.83 -0.92 5.87
CA SER A 55 -1.48 -0.62 6.37
C SER A 55 -0.41 -1.02 5.34
N THR A 56 -0.50 -2.24 4.81
CA THR A 56 0.42 -2.73 3.75
C THR A 56 0.26 -1.92 2.46
N PHE A 57 -0.98 -1.67 2.05
CA PHE A 57 -1.32 -0.95 0.84
C PHE A 57 -0.79 0.48 0.86
N SER A 58 -0.91 1.18 1.99
CA SER A 58 -0.38 2.54 2.16
C SER A 58 1.13 2.63 1.93
N ALA A 59 1.89 1.63 2.39
CA ALA A 59 3.32 1.54 2.15
C ALA A 59 3.63 1.25 0.67
N LEU A 60 2.82 0.43 0.00
CA LEU A 60 2.95 0.15 -1.43
C LEU A 60 2.65 1.38 -2.28
N VAL A 61 1.60 2.14 -1.96
CA VAL A 61 1.25 3.39 -2.66
C VAL A 61 2.37 4.41 -2.57
N TRP A 62 3.10 4.45 -1.44
CA TRP A 62 4.29 5.29 -1.34
C TRP A 62 5.43 4.84 -2.26
N ILE A 63 5.60 3.52 -2.46
CA ILE A 63 6.65 2.94 -3.32
C ILE A 63 6.31 3.09 -4.82
N HIS A 64 5.07 2.78 -5.19
CA HIS A 64 4.54 2.87 -6.55
C HIS A 64 3.13 3.47 -6.49
N PRO A 65 2.93 4.71 -6.94
CA PRO A 65 1.63 5.37 -6.88
C PRO A 65 0.52 4.55 -7.52
N LEU A 66 -0.63 4.50 -6.86
CA LEU A 66 -1.84 3.87 -7.41
C LEU A 66 -2.37 4.71 -8.57
N ASP A 67 -2.69 4.09 -9.71
CA ASP A 67 -3.45 4.73 -10.77
C ASP A 67 -4.96 4.60 -10.51
N PRO A 68 -5.68 5.68 -10.16
CA PRO A 68 -7.11 5.62 -9.88
C PRO A 68 -7.97 5.33 -11.11
N ASN A 69 -7.44 5.51 -12.33
CA ASN A 69 -8.17 5.15 -13.55
C ASN A 69 -8.18 3.64 -13.77
N MET A 70 -7.11 2.96 -13.39
CA MET A 70 -7.01 1.49 -13.47
C MET A 70 -7.65 0.79 -12.27
N PHE A 71 -7.54 1.39 -11.08
CA PHE A 71 -7.99 0.80 -9.81
C PHE A 71 -8.93 1.74 -9.03
N PRO A 72 -10.08 2.14 -9.60
CA PRO A 72 -10.95 3.14 -9.02
C PRO A 72 -11.53 2.72 -7.66
N LYS A 73 -11.84 1.44 -7.45
CA LYS A 73 -12.41 0.98 -6.17
C LYS A 73 -11.35 0.96 -5.08
N SER A 74 -10.15 0.51 -5.42
CA SER A 74 -9.00 0.51 -4.52
C SER A 74 -8.65 1.93 -4.10
N ALA A 75 -8.69 2.89 -5.03
CA ALA A 75 -8.47 4.30 -4.73
C ALA A 75 -9.53 4.83 -3.75
N ALA A 76 -10.82 4.60 -4.02
CA ALA A 76 -11.91 5.06 -3.16
C ALA A 76 -11.89 4.39 -1.77
N TRP A 77 -11.56 3.10 -1.70
CA TRP A 77 -11.39 2.39 -0.44
C TRP A 77 -10.19 2.93 0.36
N PHE A 78 -9.06 3.14 -0.30
CA PHE A 78 -7.85 3.65 0.35
C PHE A 78 -8.03 5.09 0.83
N GLU A 79 -8.70 5.94 0.06
CA GLU A 79 -9.08 7.29 0.47
C GLU A 79 -9.94 7.25 1.74
N ARG A 80 -10.99 6.41 1.75
CA ARG A 80 -11.85 6.23 2.94
C ARG A 80 -11.07 5.81 4.17
N LEU A 81 -10.20 4.80 4.07
CA LEU A 81 -9.36 4.41 5.20
C LEU A 81 -8.42 5.53 5.63
N SER A 82 -7.89 6.29 4.68
CA SER A 82 -6.95 7.39 4.95
C SER A 82 -7.61 8.61 5.59
N THR A 83 -8.94 8.74 5.59
CA THR A 83 -9.63 9.82 6.30
C THR A 83 -9.87 9.53 7.78
N GLU A 84 -9.89 8.25 8.17
CA GLU A 84 -10.12 7.78 9.55
C GLU A 84 -9.01 8.24 10.51
N SER A 85 -9.39 8.72 11.71
CA SER A 85 -8.44 9.29 12.68
C SER A 85 -7.40 8.28 13.14
N TYR A 86 -7.81 7.07 13.50
CA TYR A 86 -6.90 6.01 13.96
C TYR A 86 -5.89 5.62 12.87
N PHE A 87 -6.30 5.66 11.59
CA PHE A 87 -5.41 5.30 10.50
C PHE A 87 -4.38 6.41 10.25
N LYS A 88 -4.81 7.68 10.30
CA LYS A 88 -3.91 8.84 10.23
C LYS A 88 -2.92 8.87 11.39
N GLU A 89 -3.38 8.65 12.61
CA GLU A 89 -2.56 8.80 13.81
C GLU A 89 -1.60 7.63 14.03
N ILE A 90 -2.00 6.42 13.63
CA ILE A 90 -1.21 5.20 13.91
C ILE A 90 -0.42 4.76 12.66
N ASN A 91 -1.07 4.67 11.50
CA ASN A 91 -0.43 4.11 10.30
C ASN A 91 0.43 5.14 9.54
N ALA A 92 -0.05 6.37 9.34
CA ALA A 92 0.68 7.36 8.55
C ALA A 92 2.11 7.67 9.07
N PRO A 93 2.36 7.78 10.40
CA PRO A 93 3.71 7.96 10.91
C PRO A 93 4.65 6.78 10.58
N GLY A 94 4.11 5.55 10.59
CA GLY A 94 4.86 4.34 10.21
C GLY A 94 5.28 4.37 8.74
N VAL A 95 4.37 4.76 7.84
CA VAL A 95 4.69 4.94 6.41
C VAL A 95 5.72 6.04 6.21
N ALA A 96 5.60 7.17 6.92
CA ALA A 96 6.56 8.26 6.83
C ALA A 96 7.97 7.83 7.31
N PHE A 97 8.04 7.04 8.39
CA PHE A 97 9.29 6.46 8.87
C PHE A 97 9.91 5.49 7.84
N LEU A 98 9.09 4.62 7.26
CA LEU A 98 9.53 3.69 6.21
C LEU A 98 10.03 4.46 4.99
N ALA A 99 9.27 5.45 4.52
CA ALA A 99 9.63 6.31 3.40
C ALA A 99 10.98 6.99 3.61
N ARG A 100 11.21 7.54 4.81
CA ARG A 100 12.50 8.14 5.17
C ARG A 100 13.63 7.12 5.16
N SER A 101 13.38 5.92 5.68
CA SER A 101 14.35 4.83 5.68
C SER A 101 14.70 4.39 4.27
N LEU A 102 13.71 4.18 3.39
CA LEU A 102 13.92 3.77 2.01
C LEU A 102 14.68 4.83 1.20
N ARG A 103 14.30 6.11 1.30
CA ARG A 103 15.03 7.23 0.65
C ARG A 103 16.49 7.35 1.07
N HIS A 104 16.88 6.83 2.23
CA HIS A 104 18.27 6.83 2.64
C HIS A 104 19.12 5.89 1.78
N PHE A 105 18.54 4.75 1.36
CA PHE A 105 19.20 3.74 0.55
C PHE A 105 19.01 3.95 -0.94
N TRP A 106 17.82 4.39 -1.35
CA TRP A 106 17.48 4.75 -2.72
C TRP A 106 18.10 6.12 -3.04
N ARG A 107 19.34 6.11 -3.55
CA ARG A 107 20.10 7.29 -3.98
C ARG A 107 20.20 7.32 -5.49
#